data_AF-A0A645GHY1-F1
#
_entry.id   AF-A0A645GHY1-F1
#
_cell.length_a   1.000
_cell.length_b   1.000
_cell.length_c   1.000
_cell.angle_alpha   90.00
_cell.angle_beta   90.00
_cell.angle_gamma   90.00
#
_symmetry.space_group_name_H-M   'P 1'
#
loop_
_entity.id
_entity.type
_entity.pdbx_description
1 polymer ?
#
loop_
_entity_poly.entity_id
_entity_poly.type
_entity_poly.pdbx_seq_one_letter_code
_entity_poly.pdbx_strand_id
1 'polypeptide(L)'
;MEAAKGTNLFFAIYANENGKRNYETIPLNTVIERLKQGLGAVPEINEKGDKLLFYLSPNDIVYVPVNEDDRLIISSDLSKEKCENLYKMVSSSGTQCFFIKSEVATSIVNKMEYSPLNKMEKSIDGIMIKEVCWKVEVDRLGKITKYSND
;
A
#
# COMPACT_ATOMS: atom_id res chain seq x y z
N MET A 1 25.81 -7.58 -16.34
CA MET A 1 25.44 -6.29 -15.70
C MET A 1 24.30 -6.57 -14.73
N GLU A 2 24.61 -6.91 -13.47
CA GLU A 2 23.61 -7.22 -12.43
C GLU A 2 23.40 -6.00 -11.50
N ALA A 3 22.88 -4.91 -12.06
CA ALA A 3 22.50 -3.76 -11.24
C ALA A 3 20.98 -3.80 -10.99
N ALA A 4 20.58 -3.81 -9.71
CA ALA A 4 19.20 -3.72 -9.19
C ALA A 4 18.33 -4.99 -9.08
N LYS A 5 18.91 -6.19 -8.90
CA LYS A 5 18.14 -7.44 -8.69
C LYS A 5 17.38 -7.53 -7.35
N GLY A 6 17.56 -6.56 -6.43
CA GLY A 6 17.03 -6.64 -5.06
C GLY A 6 16.18 -5.45 -4.59
N THR A 7 15.86 -4.49 -5.45
CA THR A 7 15.07 -3.31 -5.06
C THR A 7 13.63 -3.47 -5.54
N ASN A 8 12.77 -3.83 -4.59
CA ASN A 8 11.32 -3.87 -4.77
C ASN A 8 10.79 -2.43 -4.74
N LEU A 9 10.34 -1.91 -5.89
CA LEU A 9 9.95 -0.51 -6.00
C LEU A 9 8.47 -0.31 -5.70
N PHE A 10 7.63 -1.19 -6.26
CA PHE A 10 6.18 -1.10 -6.10
C PHE A 10 5.60 -2.43 -5.62
N PHE A 11 4.52 -2.32 -4.86
CA PHE A 11 3.62 -3.41 -4.52
C PHE A 11 2.30 -3.20 -5.26
N ALA A 12 2.05 -4.01 -6.28
CA ALA A 12 0.87 -3.93 -7.13
C ALA A 12 -0.27 -4.74 -6.52
N ILE A 13 -1.46 -4.12 -6.50
CA ILE A 13 -2.71 -4.73 -6.04
C ILE A 13 -3.65 -4.79 -7.24
N TYR A 14 -3.94 -6.01 -7.68
CA TYR A 14 -4.86 -6.32 -8.77
C TYR A 14 -6.16 -6.88 -8.20
N ALA A 15 -7.23 -6.89 -8.98
CA ALA A 15 -8.44 -7.66 -8.66
C ALA A 15 -9.00 -8.37 -9.88
N ASN A 16 -9.55 -9.56 -9.62
CA ASN A 16 -10.31 -10.30 -10.62
C ASN A 16 -11.76 -9.75 -10.73
N GLU A 17 -12.54 -10.32 -11.65
CA GLU A 17 -13.94 -9.94 -11.89
C GLU A 17 -14.85 -10.14 -10.66
N ASN A 18 -14.46 -10.99 -9.71
CA ASN A 18 -15.19 -11.24 -8.46
C ASN A 18 -14.72 -10.31 -7.31
N GLY A 19 -13.86 -9.33 -7.59
CA GLY A 19 -13.30 -8.43 -6.57
C GLY A 19 -12.23 -9.06 -5.66
N LYS A 20 -11.79 -10.29 -5.92
CA LYS A 20 -10.72 -10.93 -5.15
C LYS A 20 -9.38 -10.34 -5.56
N ARG A 21 -8.66 -9.77 -4.59
CA ARG A 21 -7.37 -9.15 -4.82
C ARG A 21 -6.24 -10.17 -5.03
N ASN A 22 -5.33 -9.84 -5.95
CA ASN A 22 -4.07 -10.54 -6.22
C ASN A 22 -2.90 -9.54 -6.12
N TYR A 23 -1.72 -10.02 -5.74
CA TYR A 23 -0.61 -9.16 -5.34
C TYR A 23 0.69 -9.54 -6.01
N GLU A 24 1.50 -8.54 -6.33
CA GLU A 24 2.85 -8.76 -6.84
C GLU A 24 3.78 -7.62 -6.40
N THR A 25 5.02 -7.95 -6.12
CA THR A 25 6.07 -6.96 -5.91
C THR A 25 6.82 -6.73 -7.21
N ILE A 26 6.81 -5.50 -7.71
CA ILE A 26 7.44 -5.10 -8.97
C ILE A 26 8.86 -4.57 -8.69
N PRO A 27 9.91 -5.26 -9.17
CA PRO A 27 11.29 -4.84 -8.96
C PRO A 27 11.68 -3.68 -9.89
N LEU A 28 12.65 -2.88 -9.47
CA LEU A 28 13.11 -1.67 -10.16
C LEU A 28 13.50 -1.92 -11.63
N ASN A 29 14.14 -3.05 -11.94
CA ASN A 29 14.52 -3.40 -13.31
C ASN A 29 13.29 -3.52 -14.23
N THR A 30 12.21 -4.14 -13.74
CA THR A 30 10.95 -4.27 -14.49
C THR A 30 10.32 -2.92 -14.75
N VAL A 31 10.32 -2.04 -13.73
CA VAL A 31 9.82 -0.67 -13.86
C VAL A 31 10.60 0.10 -14.92
N ILE A 32 11.94 0.05 -14.88
CA ILE A 32 12.80 0.76 -15.83
C ILE A 32 12.54 0.29 -17.27
N GLU A 33 12.46 -1.03 -17.49
CA GLU A 33 12.23 -1.56 -18.84
C GLU A 33 10.85 -1.16 -19.40
N ARG A 34 9.80 -1.15 -18.56
CA ARG A 34 8.47 -0.68 -18.96
C ARG A 34 8.47 0.81 -19.33
N LEU A 35 9.10 1.64 -18.49
CA LEU A 35 9.19 3.08 -18.73
C LEU A 35 9.99 3.40 -20.01
N LYS A 36 11.07 2.65 -20.31
CA LYS A 36 11.82 2.78 -21.57
C LYS A 36 10.96 2.52 -22.81
N GLN A 37 9.97 1.64 -22.69
CA GLN A 37 9.03 1.31 -23.76
C GLN A 37 7.83 2.27 -23.82
N GLY A 38 7.78 3.30 -22.97
CA GLY A 38 6.65 4.22 -22.88
C GLY A 38 5.41 3.62 -22.18
N LEU A 39 5.56 2.49 -21.50
CA LEU A 39 4.50 1.84 -20.74
C LEU A 39 4.44 2.38 -19.30
N GLY A 40 3.30 2.18 -18.63
CA GLY A 40 3.16 2.49 -17.20
C GLY A 40 4.12 1.69 -16.31
N ALA A 41 4.54 2.27 -15.18
CA ALA A 41 5.54 1.69 -14.27
C ALA A 41 5.18 0.28 -13.76
N VAL A 42 3.89 0.03 -13.57
CA VAL A 42 3.33 -1.26 -13.13
C VAL A 42 2.46 -1.82 -14.27
N PRO A 43 2.45 -3.15 -14.52
CA PRO A 43 1.52 -3.77 -15.46
C PRO A 43 0.06 -3.44 -15.12
N GLU A 44 -0.73 -3.10 -16.13
CA GLU A 44 -2.18 -2.85 -15.96
C GLU A 44 -2.97 -4.15 -15.79
N ILE A 45 -2.41 -5.26 -16.28
CA ILE A 45 -2.96 -6.61 -16.18
C ILE A 45 -1.84 -7.53 -15.72
N ASN A 46 -2.10 -8.37 -14.71
CA ASN A 46 -1.13 -9.36 -14.23
C ASN A 46 -1.13 -10.64 -15.10
N GLU A 47 -0.23 -11.59 -14.78
CA GLU A 47 -0.15 -12.88 -15.49
C GLU A 47 -1.44 -13.72 -15.44
N LYS A 48 -2.35 -13.45 -14.50
CA LYS A 48 -3.64 -14.13 -14.33
C LYS A 48 -4.79 -13.44 -15.09
N GLY A 49 -4.53 -12.29 -15.74
CA GLY A 49 -5.58 -11.50 -16.39
C GLY A 49 -6.32 -10.53 -15.46
N ASP A 50 -5.88 -10.37 -14.22
CA ASP A 50 -6.52 -9.46 -13.26
C ASP A 50 -6.09 -8.00 -13.51
N LYS A 51 -7.02 -7.06 -13.34
CA LYS A 51 -6.77 -5.64 -13.57
C LYS A 51 -6.12 -4.98 -12.36
N LEU A 52 -5.19 -4.07 -12.60
CA LEU A 52 -4.54 -3.26 -11.57
C LEU A 52 -5.56 -2.29 -10.94
N LEU A 53 -5.71 -2.36 -9.62
CA LEU A 53 -6.47 -1.35 -8.86
C LEU A 53 -5.57 -0.14 -8.57
N PHE A 54 -4.45 -0.41 -7.89
CA PHE A 54 -3.43 0.59 -7.57
C PHE A 54 -2.12 -0.11 -7.18
N TYR A 55 -1.07 0.68 -7.00
CA TYR A 55 0.20 0.20 -6.48
C TYR A 55 0.71 1.11 -5.36
N LEU A 56 1.48 0.51 -4.45
CA LEU A 56 2.07 1.17 -3.29
C LEU A 56 3.60 1.21 -3.40
N SER A 57 4.19 2.32 -2.98
CA SER A 57 5.63 2.45 -2.70
C SER A 57 5.86 2.75 -1.22
N PRO A 58 7.09 2.56 -0.69
CA PRO A 58 7.42 2.99 0.65
C PRO A 58 6.99 4.43 0.93
N ASN A 59 6.37 4.64 2.09
CA ASN A 59 5.73 5.87 2.56
C ASN A 59 4.34 6.20 1.99
N ASP A 60 3.81 5.43 1.04
CA ASP A 60 2.41 5.59 0.65
C ASP A 60 1.49 5.32 1.84
N ILE A 61 0.45 6.13 1.96
CA ILE A 61 -0.55 6.02 3.01
C ILE A 61 -1.72 5.21 2.47
N VAL A 62 -2.22 4.31 3.30
CA VAL A 62 -3.44 3.56 3.05
C VAL A 62 -4.38 3.70 4.22
N TYR A 63 -5.68 3.72 3.92
CA TYR A 63 -6.74 3.69 4.92
C TYR A 63 -7.33 2.28 4.98
N VAL A 64 -7.55 1.76 6.19
CA VAL A 64 -8.23 0.48 6.43
C VAL A 64 -9.66 0.76 6.84
N PRO A 65 -10.66 0.49 5.97
CA PRO A 65 -12.04 0.71 6.33
C PRO A 65 -12.51 -0.29 7.39
N VAL A 66 -13.28 0.21 8.35
CA VAL A 66 -13.98 -0.58 9.39
C VAL A 66 -15.41 -0.85 8.95
N ASN A 67 -16.06 0.10 8.25
CA ASN A 67 -17.43 -0.02 7.77
C ASN A 67 -17.57 0.47 6.30
N GLU A 68 -18.60 0.01 5.60
CA GLU A 68 -18.85 0.42 4.20
C GLU A 68 -19.11 1.92 4.04
N ASP A 69 -19.66 2.57 5.08
CA ASP A 69 -19.90 4.02 5.14
C ASP A 69 -18.62 4.87 5.18
N ASP A 70 -17.44 4.25 5.34
CA ASP A 70 -16.16 4.95 5.37
C ASP A 70 -15.81 5.66 4.05
N ARG A 71 -16.51 5.33 2.95
CA ARG A 71 -16.38 6.04 1.67
C ARG A 71 -16.81 7.50 1.78
N LEU A 72 -17.87 7.80 2.55
CA LEU A 72 -18.32 9.18 2.80
C LEU A 72 -17.34 9.93 3.72
N ILE A 73 -16.62 9.18 4.55
CA ILE A 73 -15.84 9.66 5.67
C ILE A 73 -14.48 10.25 5.23
N ILE A 74 -13.90 9.78 4.12
CA ILE A 74 -12.62 10.28 3.57
C ILE A 74 -12.75 11.69 2.95
N SER A 75 -13.96 12.09 2.56
CA SER A 75 -14.22 13.41 1.97
C SER A 75 -14.30 14.56 2.99
N SER A 76 -14.35 14.23 4.29
CA SER A 76 -14.48 15.19 5.39
C SER A 76 -13.23 15.18 6.26
N ASP A 77 -13.00 16.27 7.01
CA ASP A 77 -11.82 16.43 7.87
C ASP A 77 -11.51 15.15 8.67
N LEU A 78 -10.22 14.78 8.68
CA LEU A 78 -9.70 13.65 9.43
C LEU A 78 -9.91 13.90 10.92
N SER A 79 -10.96 13.32 11.51
CA SER A 79 -11.06 13.24 12.97
C SER A 79 -9.95 12.33 13.51
N LYS A 80 -9.55 12.50 14.77
CA LYS A 80 -8.49 11.70 15.39
C LYS A 80 -8.73 10.19 15.27
N GLU A 81 -9.98 9.74 15.46
CA GLU A 81 -10.36 8.33 15.30
C GLU A 81 -10.10 7.81 13.88
N LYS A 82 -10.27 8.65 12.84
CA LYS A 82 -9.99 8.24 11.45
C LYS A 82 -8.50 8.05 11.18
N CYS A 83 -7.64 8.78 11.89
CA CYS A 83 -6.19 8.62 11.77
C CYS A 83 -5.70 7.28 12.32
N GLU A 84 -6.45 6.63 13.22
CA GLU A 84 -6.07 5.33 13.79
C GLU A 84 -6.08 4.21 12.73
N ASN A 85 -6.86 4.39 11.67
CA ASN A 85 -6.99 3.46 10.55
C ASN A 85 -6.06 3.80 9.38
N LEU A 86 -5.17 4.78 9.53
CA LEU A 86 -4.16 5.12 8.53
C LEU A 86 -2.86 4.34 8.79
N TYR A 87 -2.38 3.72 7.72
CA TYR A 87 -1.16 2.93 7.72
C TYR A 87 -0.24 3.41 6.63
N LYS A 88 1.06 3.38 6.89
CA LYS A 88 2.11 3.72 5.96
C LYS A 88 2.78 2.44 5.46
N MET A 89 2.89 2.28 4.14
CA MET A 89 3.62 1.18 3.54
C MET A 89 5.12 1.31 3.84
N VAL A 90 5.74 0.22 4.29
CA VAL A 90 7.17 0.17 4.66
C VAL A 90 7.98 -0.62 3.64
N SER A 91 7.54 -1.83 3.28
CA SER A 91 8.27 -2.72 2.37
C SER A 91 7.37 -3.84 1.84
N SER A 92 7.74 -4.46 0.73
CA SER A 92 7.06 -5.65 0.20
C SER A 92 8.05 -6.71 -0.29
N SER A 93 7.59 -7.96 -0.35
CA SER A 93 8.32 -9.10 -0.93
C SER A 93 7.34 -10.15 -1.44
N GLY A 94 7.43 -10.53 -2.72
CA GLY A 94 6.46 -11.42 -3.34
C GLY A 94 5.03 -10.88 -3.20
N THR A 95 4.18 -11.60 -2.48
CA THR A 95 2.78 -11.23 -2.20
C THR A 95 2.58 -10.58 -0.82
N GLN A 96 3.65 -10.43 -0.03
CA GLN A 96 3.60 -9.84 1.31
C GLN A 96 3.86 -8.33 1.23
N CYS A 97 3.09 -7.56 1.99
CA CYS A 97 3.27 -6.12 2.11
C CYS A 97 3.17 -5.71 3.57
N PHE A 98 4.15 -4.95 4.04
CA PHE A 98 4.30 -4.57 5.42
C PHE A 98 4.04 -3.09 5.62
N PHE A 99 3.37 -2.80 6.71
CA PHE A 99 2.89 -1.48 7.08
C PHE A 99 3.27 -1.14 8.53
N ILE A 100 3.10 0.12 8.87
CA ILE A 100 3.13 0.64 10.24
C ILE A 100 2.01 1.68 10.38
N LYS A 101 1.49 1.94 11.58
CA LYS A 101 0.58 3.07 11.78
C LYS A 101 1.19 4.38 11.29
N SER A 102 0.41 5.21 10.61
CA SER A 102 0.93 6.44 10.00
C SER A 102 1.41 7.47 11.04
N GLU A 103 0.82 7.44 12.24
CA GLU A 103 1.19 8.32 13.36
C GLU A 103 2.50 7.90 14.07
N VAL A 104 2.99 6.68 13.82
CA VAL A 104 4.15 6.18 14.52
C VAL A 104 5.44 6.61 13.82
N ALA A 105 6.28 7.28 14.60
CA ALA A 105 7.64 7.61 14.23
C ALA A 105 8.55 6.37 14.23
N THR A 106 9.81 6.54 13.83
CA THR A 106 10.80 5.46 13.92
C THR A 106 10.94 4.99 15.38
N SER A 107 10.80 3.68 15.60
CA SER A 107 10.99 3.10 16.94
C SER A 107 12.34 3.48 17.53
N ILE A 108 12.33 3.84 18.81
CA ILE A 108 13.55 4.24 19.53
C ILE A 108 14.42 3.01 19.78
N VAL A 109 13.78 1.89 20.13
CA VAL A 109 14.44 0.60 20.33
C VAL A 109 14.02 -0.36 19.24
N ASN A 110 14.99 -0.77 18.42
CA ASN A 110 14.73 -1.68 17.31
C ASN A 110 14.19 -3.04 17.82
N LYS A 111 13.02 -3.44 17.31
CA LYS A 111 12.38 -4.77 17.46
C LYS A 111 11.61 -5.00 18.76
N MET A 112 11.34 -3.94 19.52
CA MET A 112 10.66 -4.03 20.82
C MET A 112 9.22 -3.48 20.82
N GLU A 113 8.93 -2.47 20.00
CA GLU A 113 7.67 -1.72 20.09
C GLU A 113 6.50 -2.36 19.30
N TYR A 114 6.81 -3.18 18.30
CA TYR A 114 5.82 -3.83 17.43
C TYR A 114 6.16 -5.32 17.26
N SER A 115 6.30 -5.79 16.01
CA SER A 115 6.76 -7.13 15.67
C SER A 115 8.30 -7.19 15.65
N PRO A 116 8.93 -8.36 15.44
CA PRO A 116 10.39 -8.49 15.35
C PRO A 116 11.09 -7.62 14.30
N LEU A 117 10.33 -6.95 13.42
CA LEU A 117 10.81 -6.03 12.39
C LEU A 117 10.13 -4.63 12.47
N ASN A 118 9.40 -4.35 13.54
CA ASN A 118 8.56 -3.15 13.73
C ASN A 118 7.59 -2.84 12.57
N LYS A 119 7.09 -3.87 11.90
CA LYS A 119 6.18 -3.77 10.75
C LYS A 119 5.20 -4.94 10.70
N MET A 120 4.02 -4.75 10.11
CA MET A 120 2.92 -5.71 10.16
C MET A 120 2.18 -5.82 8.81
N GLU A 121 1.68 -7.01 8.47
CA GLU A 121 0.77 -7.17 7.32
C GLU A 121 -0.70 -6.91 7.70
N LYS A 122 -1.01 -7.06 9.00
CA LYS A 122 -2.35 -6.89 9.57
C LYS A 122 -2.46 -5.58 10.34
N SER A 123 -3.66 -5.02 10.44
CA SER A 123 -3.97 -3.92 11.35
C SER A 123 -3.82 -4.34 12.81
N ILE A 124 -3.92 -3.39 13.73
CA ILE A 124 -3.96 -3.69 15.18
C ILE A 124 -5.10 -4.64 15.53
N ASP A 125 -6.25 -4.52 14.86
CA ASP A 125 -7.42 -5.38 15.03
C ASP A 125 -7.33 -6.72 14.28
N GLY A 126 -6.19 -7.00 13.62
CA GLY A 126 -5.95 -8.27 12.94
C GLY A 126 -6.48 -8.37 11.52
N ILE A 127 -6.99 -7.27 10.93
CA ILE A 127 -7.48 -7.21 9.55
C ILE A 127 -6.31 -7.23 8.58
N MET A 128 -6.35 -8.04 7.53
CA MET A 128 -5.31 -8.07 6.50
C MET A 128 -5.35 -6.78 5.66
N ILE A 129 -4.38 -5.88 5.87
CA ILE A 129 -4.44 -4.50 5.32
C ILE A 129 -4.58 -4.52 3.80
N LYS A 130 -3.73 -5.28 3.10
CA LYS A 130 -3.74 -5.36 1.62
C LYS A 130 -5.05 -5.87 1.01
N GLU A 131 -5.88 -6.59 1.77
CA GLU A 131 -7.16 -7.12 1.28
C GLU A 131 -8.24 -6.05 1.21
N VAL A 132 -8.20 -5.05 2.08
CA VAL A 132 -9.29 -4.08 2.23
C VAL A 132 -8.87 -2.63 2.01
N CYS A 133 -7.57 -2.34 2.08
CA CYS A 133 -7.10 -0.95 2.16
C CYS A 133 -7.39 -0.16 0.88
N TRP A 134 -7.49 1.15 1.06
CA TRP A 134 -7.60 2.14 -0.01
C TRP A 134 -6.34 3.01 0.02
N LYS A 135 -5.71 3.23 -1.14
CA LYS A 135 -4.59 4.16 -1.23
C LYS A 135 -5.10 5.58 -1.04
N VAL A 136 -4.38 6.37 -0.25
CA VAL A 136 -4.74 7.74 0.08
C VAL A 136 -3.62 8.68 -0.36
N GLU A 137 -3.96 9.73 -1.09
CA GLU A 137 -3.07 10.84 -1.40
C GLU A 137 -3.31 11.97 -0.40
N VAL A 138 -2.22 12.49 0.17
CA VAL A 138 -2.24 13.60 1.12
C VAL A 138 -1.44 14.76 0.56
N ASP A 139 -1.90 15.99 0.80
CA ASP A 139 -1.10 17.18 0.55
C ASP A 139 -0.01 17.38 1.62
N ARG A 140 0.81 18.42 1.44
CA ARG A 140 1.92 18.73 2.36
C ARG A 140 1.44 19.23 3.74
N LEU A 141 0.16 19.54 3.90
CA LEU A 141 -0.47 19.91 5.16
C LEU A 141 -1.17 18.72 5.83
N GLY A 142 -1.12 17.53 5.21
CA GLY A 142 -1.74 16.31 5.72
C GLY A 142 -3.23 16.18 5.39
N LYS A 143 -3.77 17.01 4.49
CA LYS A 143 -5.15 16.88 4.03
C LYS A 143 -5.25 15.81 2.95
N ILE A 144 -6.23 14.91 3.08
CA ILE A 144 -6.52 13.92 2.03
C ILE A 144 -7.09 14.65 0.80
N THR A 145 -6.46 14.43 -0.35
CA THR A 145 -6.86 15.02 -1.63
C THR A 145 -7.54 14.01 -2.55
N LYS A 146 -7.19 12.73 -2.44
CA LYS A 146 -7.70 11.64 -3.28
C LYS A 146 -7.58 10.31 -2.56
N TYR A 147 -8.44 9.36 -2.92
CA TYR A 147 -8.27 7.96 -2.58
C TYR A 147 -8.51 7.07 -3.81
N SER A 148 -7.92 5.87 -3.80
CA SER A 148 -8.09 4.84 -4.81
C SER A 148 -8.39 3.49 -4.14
N ASN A 149 -9.48 2.85 -4.54
CA ASN A 149 -9.91 1.54 -4.04
C ASN A 149 -10.34 0.55 -5.12
N ASP A 150 -10.66 1.07 -6.32
CA ASP A 150 -11.21 0.38 -7.48
C ASP A 150 -10.40 0.75 -8.75
#